data_AF-A0A1V5IW70-F1
#
_entry.id   AF-A0A1V5IW70-F1
#
_cell.length_a   1.000
_cell.length_b   1.000
_cell.length_c   1.000
_cell.angle_alpha   90.00
_cell.angle_beta   90.00
_cell.angle_gamma   90.00
#
_symmetry.space_group_name_H-M   'P 1'
#
loop_
_entity.id
_entity.type
_entity.pdbx_description
1 polymer ?
#
loop_
_entity_poly.entity_id
_entity_poly.type
_entity_poly.pdbx_seq_one_letter_code
_entity_poly.pdbx_strand_id
1 'polypeptide(L)'
;MGAAFATAIVGTSVFGDKKVSWGTFTPSGGSEGGNIDTGLKSCEGIELQYTGSSASTDAPVYNETFPCDGSAVTIVTVADTAGIWFAWGS
;
A
#
# COMPACT_ATOMS: atom_id res chain seq x y z
N MET A 1 -20.71 3.39 -10.83
CA MET A 1 -19.79 2.26 -10.55
C MET A 1 -18.56 2.89 -9.93
N GLY A 2 -18.27 2.58 -8.67
CA GLY A 2 -17.19 3.22 -7.92
C GLY A 2 -15.82 2.84 -8.50
N ALA A 3 -14.88 3.78 -8.44
CA ALA A 3 -13.49 3.59 -8.86
C ALA A 3 -12.90 2.34 -8.19
N ALA A 4 -12.21 1.49 -8.96
CA ALA A 4 -11.67 0.23 -8.46
C ALA A 4 -10.20 0.42 -8.09
N PHE A 5 -9.86 0.07 -6.85
CA PHE A 5 -8.50 0.08 -6.34
C PHE A 5 -8.02 -1.37 -6.20
N ALA A 6 -7.06 -1.77 -7.04
CA ALA A 6 -6.53 -3.12 -7.04
C ALA A 6 -5.20 -3.17 -6.27
N THR A 7 -5.03 -4.21 -5.47
CA THR A 7 -3.80 -4.47 -4.72
C THR A 7 -3.39 -5.92 -4.92
N ALA A 8 -2.08 -6.17 -4.97
CA ALA A 8 -1.55 -7.50 -5.14
C ALA A 8 -0.30 -7.70 -4.27
N ILE A 9 -0.27 -8.78 -3.49
CA ILE A 9 0.92 -9.21 -2.77
C ILE A 9 1.85 -9.90 -3.78
N VAL A 10 3.06 -9.36 -3.94
CA VAL A 10 4.10 -9.92 -4.81
C VAL A 10 4.99 -10.89 -4.04
N GLY A 11 5.22 -10.63 -2.74
CA GLY A 11 5.99 -11.53 -1.90
C GLY A 11 5.84 -11.26 -0.42
N THR A 12 6.27 -12.25 0.36
CA THR A 12 6.27 -12.21 1.82
C THR A 12 7.56 -12.83 2.35
N SER A 13 8.07 -12.34 3.46
CA SER A 13 9.24 -12.91 4.13
C SER A 13 9.22 -12.60 5.64
N VAL A 14 10.32 -12.90 6.31
CA VAL A 14 10.58 -12.52 7.69
C VAL A 14 11.85 -11.67 7.72
N PHE A 15 11.78 -10.51 8.37
CA PHE A 15 12.90 -9.60 8.59
C PHE A 15 13.12 -9.42 10.09
N GLY A 16 14.17 -10.07 10.62
CA GLY A 16 14.38 -10.19 12.07
C GLY A 16 13.21 -10.95 12.71
N ASP A 17 12.51 -10.29 13.63
CA ASP A 17 11.35 -10.86 14.34
C ASP A 17 9.99 -10.43 13.75
N LYS A 18 10.00 -9.72 12.61
CA LYS A 18 8.80 -9.19 11.96
C LYS A 18 8.49 -9.94 10.67
N LYS A 19 7.20 -10.15 10.40
CA LYS A 19 6.74 -10.54 9.07
C LYS A 19 6.76 -9.32 8.18
N VAL A 20 7.17 -9.51 6.94
CA VAL A 20 7.17 -8.47 5.91
C VAL A 20 6.40 -8.95 4.69
N SER A 21 5.71 -8.02 4.05
CA SER A 21 5.01 -8.25 2.79
C SER A 21 5.20 -7.06 1.88
N TRP A 22 5.21 -7.31 0.58
CA TRP A 22 5.34 -6.25 -0.41
C TRP A 22 4.52 -6.58 -1.65
N GLY A 23 4.20 -5.53 -2.38
CA GLY A 23 3.29 -5.67 -3.50
C GLY A 23 3.13 -4.40 -4.31
N THR A 24 2.08 -4.40 -5.13
CA THR A 24 1.69 -3.27 -5.96
C THR A 24 0.28 -2.79 -5.60
N PHE A 25 0.02 -1.53 -5.91
CA PHE A 25 -1.32 -0.97 -5.97
C PHE A 25 -1.56 -0.31 -7.33
N THR A 26 -2.75 -0.47 -7.87
CA THR A 26 -3.15 0.08 -9.17
C THR A 26 -4.54 0.68 -9.04
N PRO A 27 -4.65 2.02 -8.96
CA PRO A 27 -5.94 2.70 -9.02
C PRO A 27 -6.51 2.63 -10.44
N SER A 28 -7.83 2.76 -10.55
CA SER A 28 -8.51 2.87 -11.84
C SER A 28 -9.74 3.76 -11.75
N GLY A 29 -10.00 4.52 -12.82
CA GLY A 29 -11.22 5.31 -12.97
C GLY A 29 -11.27 6.57 -12.11
N GLY A 30 -10.14 7.28 -11.98
CA GLY A 30 -10.01 8.50 -11.18
C GLY A 30 -9.89 8.25 -9.68
N SER A 31 -9.53 7.03 -9.26
CA SER A 31 -9.40 6.67 -7.84
C SER A 31 -8.24 7.43 -7.19
N GLU A 32 -8.53 8.16 -6.11
CA GLU A 32 -7.56 8.91 -5.29
C GLU A 32 -7.12 8.13 -4.04
N GLY A 33 -7.30 6.81 -4.02
CA GLY A 33 -6.93 5.97 -2.89
C GLY A 33 -7.73 4.67 -2.82
N GLY A 34 -7.46 3.92 -1.74
CA GLY A 34 -8.11 2.66 -1.43
C GLY A 34 -7.41 1.92 -0.29
N ASN A 35 -7.76 0.65 -0.11
CA ASN A 35 -7.23 -0.16 0.99
C ASN A 35 -6.22 -1.17 0.47
N ILE A 36 -5.11 -1.31 1.18
CA ILE A 36 -4.13 -2.39 0.98
C ILE A 36 -4.37 -3.47 2.03
N ASP A 37 -4.67 -4.68 1.56
CA ASP A 37 -4.51 -5.88 2.37
C ASP A 37 -3.04 -6.31 2.28
N THR A 38 -2.33 -6.09 3.39
CA THR A 38 -0.90 -6.41 3.49
C THR A 38 -0.66 -7.90 3.75
N GLY A 39 -1.71 -8.67 4.09
CA GLY A 39 -1.57 -10.06 4.55
C GLY A 39 -0.94 -10.21 5.95
N LEU A 40 -0.69 -9.09 6.65
CA LEU A 40 -0.26 -9.07 8.05
C LEU A 40 -1.48 -9.08 8.97
N LYS A 41 -1.34 -9.68 10.15
CA LYS A 41 -2.37 -9.60 11.20
C LYS A 41 -2.40 -8.21 11.82
N SER A 42 -1.23 -7.63 12.06
CA SER A 42 -1.07 -6.25 12.52
C SER A 42 0.02 -5.58 11.69
N CYS A 43 -0.32 -4.48 11.03
CA CYS A 43 0.64 -3.64 10.31
C CYS A 43 1.22 -2.62 11.30
N GLU A 44 2.54 -2.66 11.49
CA GLU A 44 3.26 -1.72 12.38
C GLU A 44 3.85 -0.54 11.62
N GLY A 45 3.99 -0.69 10.31
CA GLY A 45 4.35 0.39 9.40
C GLY A 45 4.32 -0.08 7.94
N ILE A 46 4.25 0.90 7.05
CA ILE A 46 4.22 0.69 5.60
C ILE A 46 4.99 1.81 4.90
N GLU A 47 5.75 1.45 3.88
CA GLU A 47 6.34 2.37 2.91
C GLU A 47 5.59 2.27 1.59
N LEU A 48 5.34 3.43 0.98
CA LEU A 48 4.60 3.58 -0.27
C LEU A 48 5.43 4.38 -1.27
N GLN A 49 5.43 3.98 -2.53
CA GLN A 49 6.12 4.72 -3.58
C GLN A 49 5.40 4.59 -4.92
N TYR A 50 5.19 5.72 -5.61
CA TYR A 50 4.73 5.68 -7.00
C TYR A 50 5.81 5.12 -7.93
N THR A 51 5.36 4.41 -8.95
CA THR A 51 6.24 3.88 -10.00
C THR A 51 6.07 4.69 -11.29
N GLY A 52 7.17 4.96 -11.99
CA GLY A 52 7.17 5.70 -13.25
C GLY A 52 8.58 5.91 -13.78
N SER A 53 8.71 6.54 -14.95
CA SER A 53 10.01 6.84 -15.57
C SER A 53 10.69 8.08 -14.98
N SER A 54 10.01 8.86 -14.16
CA SER A 54 10.50 10.09 -13.54
C SER A 54 10.12 10.15 -12.07
N ALA A 55 10.87 10.95 -11.31
CA ALA A 55 10.49 11.27 -9.94
C ALA A 55 9.11 11.95 -9.92
N SER A 56 8.27 11.54 -8.99
CA SER A 56 6.97 12.16 -8.75
C SER A 56 7.13 13.42 -7.90
N THR A 57 6.33 14.45 -8.18
CA THR A 57 6.23 15.65 -7.34
C THR A 57 5.47 15.38 -6.05
N ASP A 58 4.48 14.51 -6.13
CA ASP A 58 3.61 14.10 -5.02
C ASP A 58 3.95 12.69 -4.55
N ALA A 59 3.55 12.35 -3.34
CA ALA A 59 3.77 11.02 -2.76
C ALA A 59 2.44 10.37 -2.36
N PRO A 60 2.33 9.02 -2.45
CA PRO A 60 1.24 8.31 -1.81
C PRO A 60 1.40 8.38 -0.29
N VAL A 61 0.30 8.48 0.44
CA VAL A 61 0.31 8.57 1.90
C VAL A 61 -0.65 7.57 2.52
N TYR A 62 -0.30 7.02 3.68
CA TYR A 62 -1.24 6.28 4.51
C TYR A 62 -2.15 7.25 5.27
N ASN A 63 -3.39 6.85 5.51
CA ASN A 63 -4.37 7.61 6.31
C ASN A 63 -4.85 6.77 7.51
N GLU A 64 -3.89 6.25 8.27
CA GLU A 64 -4.12 5.41 9.45
C GLU A 64 -3.10 5.74 10.55
N THR A 65 -3.41 5.35 11.79
CA THR A 65 -2.45 5.37 12.90
C THR A 65 -1.93 3.96 13.15
N PHE A 66 -0.61 3.77 13.06
CA PHE A 66 0.01 2.47 13.32
C PHE A 66 0.24 2.24 14.83
N PRO A 67 0.16 0.99 15.32
CA PRO A 67 -0.21 -0.21 14.55
C PRO A 67 -1.72 -0.28 14.24
N CYS A 68 -2.07 -0.82 13.07
CA CYS A 68 -3.45 -1.03 12.64
C CYS A 68 -3.67 -2.45 12.09
N ASP A 69 -4.91 -2.79 11.77
CA ASP A 69 -5.24 -4.08 11.11
C ASP A 69 -4.57 -4.13 9.73
N GLY A 70 -3.77 -5.18 9.49
CA GLY A 70 -3.04 -5.32 8.24
C GLY A 70 -3.93 -5.68 7.05
N SER A 71 -5.19 -6.08 7.28
CA SER A 71 -6.13 -6.43 6.20
C SER A 71 -6.74 -5.22 5.48
N ALA A 72 -6.60 -4.01 6.03
CA ALA A 72 -7.19 -2.80 5.45
C ALA A 72 -6.42 -1.53 5.80
N VAL A 73 -5.19 -1.39 5.30
CA VAL A 73 -4.43 -0.14 5.43
C VAL A 73 -4.93 0.88 4.40
N THR A 74 -5.60 1.93 4.86
CA THR A 74 -6.12 3.00 3.99
C THR A 74 -4.97 3.86 3.46
N ILE A 75 -4.91 4.06 2.14
CA ILE A 75 -3.97 4.97 1.49
C ILE A 75 -4.68 5.98 0.60
N VAL A 76 -4.04 7.15 0.44
CA VAL A 76 -4.44 8.23 -0.45
C VAL A 76 -3.39 8.38 -1.53
N THR A 77 -3.83 8.47 -2.77
CA THR A 77 -2.98 8.59 -3.95
C THR A 77 -3.41 9.74 -4.85
N VAL A 78 -2.52 10.21 -5.70
CA VAL A 78 -2.90 10.99 -6.89
C VAL A 78 -3.78 10.11 -7.76
N ALA A 79 -4.81 10.70 -8.37
CA ALA A 79 -5.74 10.00 -9.25
C ALA A 79 -4.99 9.17 -10.31
N ASP A 80 -5.43 7.92 -10.47
CA ASP A 80 -4.93 6.98 -11.48
C ASP A 80 -3.40 6.74 -11.47
N THR A 81 -2.73 6.97 -10.33
CA THR A 81 -1.28 6.77 -10.20
C THR A 81 -0.94 5.47 -9.46
N ALA A 82 -0.31 4.53 -10.15
CA ALA A 82 0.09 3.23 -9.61
C ALA A 82 1.42 3.27 -8.85
N GLY A 83 1.63 2.28 -7.98
CA GLY A 83 2.85 2.20 -7.19
C GLY A 83 3.09 0.85 -6.53
N ILE A 84 4.10 0.85 -5.67
CA ILE A 84 4.55 -0.28 -4.86
C ILE A 84 4.38 0.03 -3.37
N TRP A 85 4.31 -1.03 -2.58
CA TRP A 85 4.24 -0.94 -1.13
C TRP A 85 5.10 -2.02 -0.47
N PHE A 86 5.58 -1.71 0.73
CA PHE A 86 6.32 -2.62 1.61
C PHE A 86 5.85 -2.43 3.04
N ALA A 87 5.34 -3.48 3.68
CA ALA A 87 4.78 -3.43 5.03
C ALA A 87 5.49 -4.41 5.97
N TRP A 88 5.49 -4.09 7.26
CA TRP A 88 6.05 -4.94 8.31
C TRP A 88 5.16 -5.00 9.56
N GLY A 89 5.23 -6.13 10.27
CA GLY A 89 4.45 -6.37 11.46
C GLY A 89 4.41 -7.83 11.89
N SER A 90 3.22 -8.34 12.26
CA SER A 90 3.02 -9.70 12.79
C SER A 90 1.94 -10.51 12.08
#